data_AF-A0A4R8QIC0-F1
#
_entry.id   AF-A0A4R8QIC0-F1
#
_cell.length_a   1.000
_cell.length_b   1.000
_cell.length_c   1.000
_cell.angle_alpha   90.00
_cell.angle_beta   90.00
_cell.angle_gamma   90.00
#
_symmetry.space_group_name_H-M   'P 1'
#
loop_
_entity.id
_entity.type
_entity.pdbx_description
1 polymer ?
#
loop_
_entity_poly.entity_id
_entity_poly.type
_entity_poly.pdbx_seq_one_letter_code
_entity_poly.pdbx_strand_id
1 'polypeptide(L)'
;MKDVHDANISFFSPQPFFIAGFFFPQQLFQLAWLWRLYKADSKALQSDADVAAMVDFAPFYAIGNFCIATWMLFWNNSDLKTSNIFVVINSLAQLYFISRRLPKMNTRSLNSVLTHVVAKTFAGIGVLDLLHNGSVAYFVHQQPSTTVKVLTGIGFGLMATASDWIFGGCLVYDLIALSVGQSAYGNIGWSRLLGIYAGGAAAIVGAKNLLRYVSSSSPYVFSRLY
;
A
#
# COMPACT_ATOMS: atom_id res chain seq x y z
N MET A 1 5.64 -18.16 -10.26
CA MET A 1 5.01 -17.34 -9.19
C MET A 1 3.68 -17.89 -8.69
N LYS A 2 2.66 -18.06 -9.54
CA LYS A 2 1.35 -18.58 -9.10
C LYS A 2 1.45 -19.99 -8.51
N ASP A 3 2.20 -20.89 -9.13
CA ASP A 3 2.34 -22.26 -8.62
C ASP A 3 2.98 -22.28 -7.22
N VAL A 4 3.96 -21.41 -6.97
CA VAL A 4 4.57 -21.24 -5.64
C VAL A 4 3.54 -20.70 -4.65
N HIS A 5 2.70 -19.75 -5.04
CA HIS A 5 1.61 -19.26 -4.20
C HIS A 5 0.65 -20.38 -3.83
N ASP A 6 0.15 -21.11 -4.83
CA ASP A 6 -0.82 -22.20 -4.63
C ASP A 6 -0.25 -23.33 -3.75
N ALA A 7 1.06 -23.60 -3.86
CA ALA A 7 1.75 -24.59 -3.04
C ALA A 7 1.96 -24.14 -1.58
N ASN A 8 1.88 -22.84 -1.28
CA ASN A 8 2.28 -22.28 0.03
C ASN A 8 1.17 -21.43 0.68
N ILE A 9 -0.10 -21.72 0.39
CA ILE A 9 -1.24 -20.98 0.93
C ILE A 9 -1.18 -20.86 2.46
N SER A 10 -1.40 -19.65 2.98
CA SER A 10 -1.47 -19.30 4.40
C SER A 10 -2.65 -18.35 4.67
N PHE A 11 -2.82 -17.93 5.93
CA PHE A 11 -3.92 -17.09 6.37
C PHE A 11 -3.90 -15.66 5.82
N PHE A 12 -2.79 -15.18 5.26
CA PHE A 12 -2.75 -13.93 4.49
C PHE A 12 -2.51 -14.15 2.99
N SER A 13 -2.90 -15.29 2.44
CA SER A 13 -2.88 -15.50 0.99
C SER A 13 -4.05 -14.75 0.32
N PRO A 14 -3.78 -13.76 -0.55
CA PRO A 14 -4.81 -13.06 -1.31
C PRO A 14 -5.21 -13.85 -2.56
N GLN A 15 -6.25 -13.38 -3.24
CA GLN A 15 -6.58 -13.84 -4.58
C GLN A 15 -5.53 -13.28 -5.60
N PRO A 16 -4.83 -14.12 -6.40
CA PRO A 16 -3.71 -13.65 -7.23
C PRO A 16 -4.04 -12.63 -8.33
N PHE A 17 -5.26 -12.63 -8.87
CA PHE A 17 -5.67 -11.67 -9.90
C PHE A 17 -5.95 -10.28 -9.32
N PHE A 18 -6.25 -10.15 -8.02
CA PHE A 18 -6.27 -8.84 -7.36
C PHE A 18 -4.87 -8.23 -7.31
N ILE A 19 -3.83 -9.04 -7.12
CA ILE A 19 -2.44 -8.57 -7.17
C ILE A 19 -2.12 -8.03 -8.56
N ALA A 20 -2.42 -8.80 -9.62
CA ALA A 20 -2.25 -8.34 -10.99
C ALA A 20 -3.06 -7.06 -11.29
N GLY A 21 -4.31 -7.00 -10.82
CA GLY A 21 -5.19 -5.84 -10.96
C GLY A 21 -4.70 -4.58 -10.23
N PHE A 22 -3.93 -4.74 -9.16
CA PHE A 22 -3.29 -3.62 -8.46
C PHE A 22 -2.02 -3.15 -9.17
N PHE A 23 -1.12 -4.08 -9.50
CA PHE A 23 0.18 -3.76 -10.11
C PHE A 23 0.04 -3.16 -11.51
N PHE A 24 -0.93 -3.60 -12.31
CA PHE A 24 -1.10 -3.10 -13.68
C PHE A 24 -1.30 -1.57 -13.76
N PRO A 25 -2.32 -0.96 -13.14
CA PRO A 25 -2.48 0.49 -13.15
C PRO A 25 -1.33 1.19 -12.41
N GLN A 26 -0.81 0.59 -11.34
CA GLN A 26 0.34 1.13 -10.62
C GLN A 26 1.55 1.31 -11.54
N GLN A 27 1.86 0.33 -12.39
CA GLN A 27 2.98 0.40 -13.34
C GLN A 27 2.81 1.56 -14.32
N LEU A 28 1.59 1.83 -14.79
CA LEU A 28 1.30 2.96 -15.67
C LEU A 28 1.58 4.31 -14.98
N PHE A 29 1.16 4.45 -13.73
CA PHE A 29 1.45 5.66 -12.95
C PHE A 29 2.93 5.81 -12.65
N GLN A 30 3.64 4.72 -12.36
CA GLN A 30 5.09 4.72 -12.16
C GLN A 30 5.84 5.16 -13.43
N LEU A 31 5.44 4.66 -14.60
CA LEU A 31 6.03 5.07 -15.88
C LEU A 31 5.77 6.55 -16.17
N ALA A 32 4.55 7.03 -15.95
CA ALA A 32 4.22 8.44 -16.11
C ALA A 32 5.04 9.32 -15.15
N TRP A 33 5.16 8.91 -13.88
CA TRP A 33 5.96 9.61 -12.88
C TRP A 33 7.45 9.65 -13.24
N LEU A 34 8.04 8.52 -13.65
CA LEU A 34 9.42 8.44 -14.12
C LEU A 34 9.68 9.32 -15.34
N TRP A 35 8.76 9.31 -16.31
CA TRP A 35 8.86 10.16 -17.49
C TRP A 35 8.89 11.65 -17.11
N ARG A 36 8.04 12.06 -16.15
CA ARG A 36 8.04 13.44 -15.65
C ARG A 36 9.30 13.78 -14.87
N LEU A 37 9.81 12.87 -14.04
CA LEU A 37 11.06 13.05 -13.31
C LEU A 37 12.24 13.23 -14.28
N TYR A 38 12.30 12.37 -15.31
CA TYR A 38 13.34 12.43 -16.34
C TYR A 38 13.28 13.73 -17.17
N LYS A 39 12.08 14.28 -17.40
CA LYS A 39 11.87 15.52 -18.14
C LYS A 39 11.93 16.79 -17.28
N ALA A 40 12.11 16.67 -15.96
CA ALA A 40 12.21 17.83 -15.09
C ALA A 40 13.51 18.60 -15.38
N ASP A 41 13.40 19.93 -15.50
CA ASP A 41 14.57 20.80 -15.64
C ASP A 41 15.38 20.77 -14.34
N SER A 42 16.70 20.65 -14.43
CA SER A 42 17.58 20.70 -13.25
C SER A 42 17.47 22.02 -12.49
N LYS A 43 17.11 23.12 -13.17
CA LYS A 43 16.81 24.41 -12.52
C LYS A 43 15.50 24.38 -11.73
N ALA A 44 14.53 23.55 -12.13
CA ALA A 44 13.27 23.39 -11.42
C ALA A 44 13.47 22.75 -10.04
N LEU A 45 14.57 22.01 -9.82
CA LEU A 45 14.88 21.46 -8.49
C LEU A 45 15.00 22.54 -7.41
N GLN A 46 15.47 23.74 -7.77
CA GLN A 46 15.68 24.84 -6.83
C GLN A 46 14.44 25.71 -6.64
N SER A 47 13.48 25.66 -7.56
CA SER A 47 12.33 26.58 -7.59
C SER A 47 10.96 25.91 -7.54
N ASP A 48 10.89 24.60 -7.77
CA ASP A 48 9.66 23.79 -7.77
C ASP A 48 9.72 22.72 -6.66
N ALA A 49 8.96 22.97 -5.60
CA ALA A 49 8.86 22.07 -4.45
C ALA A 49 8.27 20.69 -4.82
N ASP A 50 7.43 20.60 -5.86
CA ASP A 50 6.87 19.33 -6.29
C ASP A 50 7.91 18.47 -7.04
N VAL A 51 8.79 19.10 -7.83
CA VAL A 51 9.95 18.41 -8.44
C VAL A 51 10.94 17.97 -7.36
N ALA A 52 11.20 18.81 -6.35
CA ALA A 52 12.03 18.44 -5.22
C ALA A 52 11.49 17.21 -4.47
N ALA A 53 10.17 17.12 -4.26
CA ALA A 53 9.54 15.95 -3.67
C ALA A 53 9.67 14.68 -4.54
N MET A 54 9.64 14.81 -5.87
CA MET A 54 9.91 13.68 -6.78
C MET A 54 11.35 13.17 -6.61
N VAL A 55 12.33 14.07 -6.58
CA VAL A 55 13.74 13.71 -6.38
C VAL A 55 13.95 13.10 -5.00
N ASP A 56 13.28 13.61 -3.96
CA ASP A 56 13.35 13.03 -2.60
C ASP A 56 12.78 11.59 -2.54
N PHE A 57 11.75 11.30 -3.34
CA PHE A 57 11.17 9.97 -3.43
C PHE A 57 11.98 8.99 -4.28
N ALA A 58 12.78 9.46 -5.24
CA ALA A 58 13.49 8.60 -6.19
C ALA A 58 14.37 7.51 -5.55
N PRO A 59 15.11 7.75 -4.46
CA PRO A 59 15.85 6.68 -3.76
C PRO A 59 14.94 5.59 -3.18
N PHE A 60 13.77 5.96 -2.63
CA PHE A 60 12.80 5.00 -2.09
C PHE A 60 12.12 4.21 -3.19
N TYR A 61 11.83 4.85 -4.33
CA TYR A 61 11.38 4.18 -5.53
C TYR A 61 12.40 3.14 -6.04
N ALA A 62 13.68 3.51 -6.08
CA ALA A 62 14.76 2.62 -6.51
C ALA A 62 14.94 1.42 -5.56
N ILE A 63 14.96 1.66 -4.24
CA ILE A 63 15.03 0.60 -3.22
C ILE A 63 13.83 -0.35 -3.37
N GLY A 64 12.63 0.18 -3.56
CA GLY A 64 11.42 -0.65 -3.69
C GLY A 64 11.47 -1.55 -4.91
N ASN A 65 11.83 -1.01 -6.08
CA ASN A 65 11.95 -1.80 -7.30
C ASN A 65 13.08 -2.84 -7.22
N PHE A 66 14.22 -2.50 -6.61
CA PHE A 66 15.29 -3.45 -6.35
C PHE A 66 14.81 -4.61 -5.47
N CYS A 67 14.14 -4.29 -4.35
CA CYS A 67 13.59 -5.29 -3.44
C CYS A 67 12.56 -6.19 -4.13
N ILE A 68 11.68 -5.64 -4.96
CA ILE A 68 10.68 -6.42 -5.71
C ILE A 68 11.34 -7.34 -6.73
N ALA A 69 12.32 -6.84 -7.49
CA ALA A 69 13.06 -7.65 -8.44
C ALA A 69 13.77 -8.83 -7.73
N THR A 70 14.44 -8.58 -6.61
CA THR A 70 15.11 -9.62 -5.85
C THR A 70 14.12 -10.57 -5.16
N TRP A 71 13.02 -10.05 -4.63
CA TRP A 71 11.92 -10.85 -4.08
C TRP A 71 11.39 -11.84 -5.12
N MET A 72 11.20 -11.41 -6.38
CA MET A 72 10.73 -12.29 -7.46
C MET A 72 11.70 -13.45 -7.72
N LEU A 73 13.01 -13.23 -7.64
CA LEU A 73 14.01 -14.28 -7.83
C LEU A 73 13.90 -15.35 -6.74
N PHE A 74 13.86 -14.95 -5.47
CA PHE A 74 13.75 -15.90 -4.35
C PHE A 74 12.36 -16.56 -4.29
N TRP A 75 11.29 -15.81 -4.58
CA TRP A 75 9.94 -16.36 -4.66
C TRP A 75 9.85 -17.48 -5.69
N ASN A 76 10.37 -17.29 -6.90
CA ASN A 76 10.30 -18.32 -7.94
C ASN A 76 11.16 -19.55 -7.64
N ASN A 77 12.14 -19.44 -6.74
CA ASN A 77 12.90 -20.57 -6.21
C ASN A 77 12.30 -21.17 -4.93
N SER A 78 11.11 -20.73 -4.53
CA SER A 78 10.44 -21.12 -3.27
C SER A 78 11.26 -20.85 -2.00
N ASP A 79 12.27 -19.97 -2.07
CA ASP A 79 13.00 -19.48 -0.90
C ASP A 79 12.23 -18.32 -0.25
N LEU A 80 11.10 -18.66 0.36
CA LEU A 80 10.13 -17.69 0.87
C LEU A 80 10.66 -16.87 2.05
N LYS A 81 11.59 -17.42 2.83
CA LYS A 81 12.22 -16.71 3.96
C LYS A 81 13.15 -15.62 3.48
N THR A 82 14.02 -15.93 2.50
CA THR A 82 14.89 -14.91 1.91
C THR A 82 14.08 -13.88 1.14
N SER A 83 13.08 -14.32 0.38
CA SER A 83 12.09 -13.46 -0.29
C SER A 83 11.43 -12.47 0.68
N ASN A 84 11.05 -12.91 1.89
CA ASN A 84 10.44 -12.06 2.91
C ASN A 84 11.38 -10.95 3.44
N ILE A 85 12.71 -11.14 3.45
CA ILE A 85 13.65 -10.10 3.87
C ILE A 85 13.50 -8.86 2.99
N PHE A 86 13.42 -9.03 1.67
CA PHE A 86 13.28 -7.93 0.72
C PHE A 86 11.91 -7.26 0.80
N VAL A 87 10.85 -8.03 1.06
CA VAL A 87 9.52 -7.48 1.32
C VAL A 87 9.54 -6.59 2.56
N VAL A 88 10.12 -7.06 3.67
CA VAL A 88 10.23 -6.27 4.90
C VAL A 88 10.97 -4.95 4.64
N ILE A 89 12.10 -4.99 3.93
CA ILE A 89 12.88 -3.78 3.58
C ILE A 89 12.02 -2.83 2.75
N ASN A 90 11.36 -3.32 1.69
CA ASN A 90 10.49 -2.50 0.84
C ASN A 90 9.36 -1.87 1.64
N SER A 91 8.56 -2.68 2.34
CA SER A 91 7.38 -2.21 3.06
C SER A 91 7.73 -1.15 4.11
N LEU A 92 8.81 -1.37 4.87
CA LEU A 92 9.26 -0.39 5.87
C LEU A 92 9.78 0.89 5.21
N ALA A 93 10.52 0.80 4.11
CA ALA A 93 11.01 1.98 3.38
C ALA A 93 9.86 2.82 2.82
N GLN A 94 8.87 2.18 2.17
CA GLN A 94 7.72 2.90 1.60
C GLN A 94 6.83 3.51 2.69
N LEU A 95 6.53 2.76 3.76
CA LEU A 95 5.74 3.25 4.89
C LEU A 95 6.44 4.41 5.61
N TYR A 96 7.76 4.33 5.78
CA TYR A 96 8.55 5.43 6.33
C TYR A 96 8.44 6.69 5.45
N PHE A 97 8.61 6.54 4.13
CA PHE A 97 8.55 7.69 3.23
C PHE A 97 7.19 8.40 3.30
N ILE A 98 6.08 7.67 3.15
CA ILE A 98 4.75 8.28 3.14
C ILE A 98 4.33 8.87 4.50
N SER A 99 4.92 8.40 5.60
CA SER A 99 4.57 8.87 6.95
C SER A 99 5.46 10.01 7.44
N ARG A 100 6.70 10.13 6.94
CA ARG A 100 7.69 11.08 7.49
C ARG A 100 8.24 12.09 6.48
N ARG A 101 8.28 11.75 5.19
CA ARG A 101 8.94 12.59 4.17
C ARG A 101 7.98 13.16 3.15
N LEU A 102 6.91 12.46 2.81
CA LEU A 102 5.97 12.90 1.79
C LEU A 102 5.23 14.18 2.25
N PRO A 103 5.42 15.33 1.58
CA PRO A 103 4.71 16.56 1.91
C PRO A 103 3.21 16.45 1.63
N LYS A 104 2.43 17.44 2.06
CA LYS A 104 1.00 17.50 1.73
C LYS A 104 0.82 17.59 0.21
N MET A 105 -0.14 16.84 -0.33
CA MET A 105 -0.44 16.81 -1.76
C MET A 105 -0.91 18.17 -2.27
N ASN A 106 -0.23 18.71 -3.28
CA ASN A 106 -0.71 19.83 -4.07
C ASN A 106 -1.62 19.32 -5.21
N THR A 107 -2.94 19.40 -5.03
CA THR A 107 -3.92 18.89 -6.01
C THR A 107 -3.94 19.63 -7.34
N ARG A 108 -3.31 20.82 -7.41
CA ARG A 108 -3.17 21.60 -8.65
C ARG A 108 -1.92 21.22 -9.45
N SER A 109 -1.02 20.43 -8.87
CA SER A 109 0.21 20.00 -9.50
C SER A 109 0.18 18.52 -9.82
N LEU A 110 0.23 18.21 -11.11
CA LEU A 110 0.25 16.83 -11.57
C LEU A 110 1.52 16.08 -11.10
N ASN A 111 2.65 16.77 -10.88
CA ASN A 111 3.85 16.16 -10.29
C ASN A 111 3.61 15.72 -8.84
N SER A 112 2.98 16.59 -8.05
CA SER A 112 2.61 16.29 -6.67
C SER A 112 1.64 15.11 -6.59
N VAL A 113 0.57 15.15 -7.40
CA VAL A 113 -0.45 14.11 -7.46
C VAL A 113 0.16 12.77 -7.89
N LEU A 114 0.97 12.74 -8.96
CA LEU A 114 1.61 11.51 -9.41
C LEU A 114 2.56 10.94 -8.35
N THR A 115 3.35 11.78 -7.69
CA THR A 115 4.25 11.33 -6.60
C THR A 115 3.45 10.69 -5.47
N HIS A 116 2.31 11.28 -5.12
CA HIS A 116 1.42 10.74 -4.11
C HIS A 116 0.78 9.41 -4.52
N VAL A 117 0.28 9.32 -5.75
CA VAL A 117 -0.29 8.08 -6.29
C VAL A 117 0.75 6.98 -6.28
N VAL A 118 1.95 7.23 -6.81
CA VAL A 118 3.01 6.23 -6.85
C VAL A 118 3.47 5.85 -5.45
N ALA A 119 3.86 6.80 -4.60
CA ALA A 119 4.40 6.50 -3.28
C ALA A 119 3.39 5.77 -2.38
N LYS A 120 2.12 6.19 -2.40
CA LYS A 120 1.09 5.61 -1.53
C LYS A 120 0.58 4.27 -2.03
N THR A 121 0.48 4.06 -3.35
CA THR A 121 0.17 2.73 -3.87
C THR A 121 1.31 1.76 -3.62
N PHE A 122 2.58 2.22 -3.65
CA PHE A 122 3.73 1.37 -3.31
C PHE A 122 3.74 0.97 -1.84
N ALA A 123 3.46 1.93 -0.95
CA ALA A 123 3.29 1.64 0.47
C ALA A 123 2.07 0.75 0.73
N GLY A 124 0.98 0.97 0.01
CA GLY A 124 -0.26 0.19 0.08
C GLY A 124 -0.01 -1.29 -0.18
N ILE A 125 0.47 -1.63 -1.39
CA ILE A 125 0.79 -3.03 -1.70
C ILE A 125 1.87 -3.60 -0.79
N GLY A 126 2.81 -2.77 -0.31
CA GLY A 126 3.79 -3.17 0.69
C GLY A 126 3.18 -3.68 2.00
N VAL A 127 2.01 -3.19 2.42
CA VAL A 127 1.28 -3.73 3.58
C VAL A 127 0.80 -5.15 3.29
N LEU A 128 0.15 -5.35 2.14
CA LEU A 128 -0.32 -6.68 1.72
C LEU A 128 0.84 -7.66 1.57
N ASP A 129 1.92 -7.24 0.91
CA ASP A 129 3.11 -8.06 0.72
C ASP A 129 3.71 -8.46 2.07
N LEU A 130 3.84 -7.52 3.03
CA LEU A 130 4.37 -7.84 4.36
C LEU A 130 3.56 -8.94 5.06
N LEU A 131 2.22 -8.86 4.98
CA LEU A 131 1.34 -9.86 5.57
C LEU A 131 1.41 -11.19 4.82
N HIS A 132 1.28 -11.15 3.49
CA HIS A 132 1.27 -12.33 2.65
C HIS A 132 2.62 -13.06 2.71
N ASN A 133 3.72 -12.40 2.35
CA ASN A 133 5.06 -12.98 2.36
C ASN A 133 5.47 -13.44 3.75
N GLY A 134 5.16 -12.66 4.79
CA GLY A 134 5.41 -13.05 6.18
C GLY A 134 4.65 -14.33 6.55
N SER A 135 3.38 -14.44 6.17
CA SER A 135 2.58 -15.63 6.46
C SER A 135 3.08 -16.87 5.70
N VAL A 136 3.41 -16.75 4.42
CA VAL A 136 3.88 -17.90 3.63
C VAL A 136 5.33 -18.28 3.94
N ALA A 137 6.15 -17.38 4.50
CA ALA A 137 7.52 -17.71 4.90
C ALA A 137 7.59 -18.55 6.19
N TYR A 138 6.61 -18.40 7.10
CA TYR A 138 6.70 -18.95 8.46
C TYR A 138 5.48 -19.76 8.91
N PHE A 139 4.33 -19.63 8.23
CA PHE A 139 3.05 -20.18 8.66
C PHE A 139 2.27 -20.83 7.50
N VAL A 140 2.97 -21.52 6.61
CA VAL A 140 2.37 -22.26 5.47
C VAL A 140 1.30 -23.24 5.97
N HIS A 141 0.15 -23.25 5.29
CA HIS A 141 -1.03 -24.08 5.58
C HIS A 141 -1.64 -23.90 6.97
N GLN A 142 -1.32 -22.81 7.66
CA GLN A 142 -1.91 -22.49 8.95
C GLN A 142 -3.16 -21.62 8.82
N GLN A 143 -4.07 -21.81 9.77
CA GLN A 143 -5.26 -20.99 9.96
C GLN A 143 -4.96 -19.82 10.91
N PRO A 144 -5.65 -18.68 10.79
CA PRO A 144 -5.40 -17.54 11.66
C PRO A 144 -5.86 -17.82 13.09
N SER A 145 -4.97 -17.61 14.06
CA SER A 145 -5.32 -17.62 15.48
C SER A 145 -6.21 -16.43 15.84
N THR A 146 -6.86 -16.48 17.01
CA THR A 146 -7.63 -15.33 17.54
C THR A 146 -6.76 -14.08 17.64
N THR A 147 -5.51 -14.22 18.07
CA THR A 147 -4.55 -13.11 18.15
C THR A 147 -4.30 -12.49 16.78
N VAL A 148 -4.07 -13.30 15.73
CA VAL A 148 -3.90 -12.79 14.36
C VAL A 148 -5.13 -12.00 13.93
N LYS A 149 -6.33 -12.54 14.13
CA LYS A 149 -7.58 -11.87 13.77
C LYS A 149 -7.70 -10.49 14.44
N VAL A 150 -7.52 -10.44 15.76
CA VAL A 150 -7.60 -9.19 16.55
C VAL A 150 -6.56 -8.17 16.09
N LEU A 151 -5.30 -8.59 15.93
CA LEU A 151 -4.22 -7.69 15.49
C LEU A 151 -4.42 -7.19 14.06
N THR A 152 -4.97 -8.00 13.15
CA THR A 152 -5.35 -7.54 11.82
C THR A 152 -6.41 -6.43 11.90
N GLY A 153 -7.48 -6.66 12.67
CA GLY A 153 -8.54 -5.65 12.84
C GLY A 153 -8.01 -4.33 13.42
N ILE A 154 -7.21 -4.40 14.49
CA ILE A 154 -6.59 -3.22 15.12
C ILE A 154 -5.62 -2.54 14.14
N GLY A 155 -4.72 -3.30 13.51
CA GLY A 155 -3.72 -2.76 12.59
C GLY A 155 -4.33 -2.02 11.42
N PHE A 156 -5.30 -2.64 10.73
CA PHE A 156 -6.00 -1.99 9.62
C PHE A 156 -6.87 -0.83 10.08
N GLY A 157 -7.53 -0.91 11.24
CA GLY A 157 -8.29 0.21 11.80
C GLY A 157 -7.41 1.44 12.11
N LEU A 158 -6.25 1.23 12.72
CA LEU A 158 -5.28 2.30 13.00
C LEU A 158 -4.71 2.90 11.72
N MET A 159 -4.28 2.07 10.76
CA MET A 159 -3.76 2.55 9.47
C MET A 159 -4.83 3.29 8.66
N ALA A 160 -6.06 2.77 8.60
CA ALA A 160 -7.20 3.45 7.98
C ALA A 160 -7.43 4.83 8.60
N THR A 161 -7.40 4.93 9.94
CA THR A 161 -7.55 6.19 10.66
C THR A 161 -6.41 7.18 10.37
N ALA A 162 -5.20 6.70 10.13
CA ALA A 162 -4.05 7.53 9.75
C ALA A 162 -4.05 7.93 8.26
N SER A 163 -4.72 7.17 7.39
CA SER A 163 -4.64 7.29 5.93
C SER A 163 -5.52 8.35 5.27
N ASP A 164 -5.14 8.82 4.07
CA ASP A 164 -6.03 9.52 3.13
C ASP A 164 -6.68 8.55 2.13
N TRP A 165 -7.43 9.09 1.16
CA TRP A 165 -8.12 8.33 0.13
C TRP A 165 -7.23 7.34 -0.65
N ILE A 166 -5.97 7.70 -0.95
CA ILE A 166 -5.12 6.85 -1.80
C ILE A 166 -4.61 5.66 -0.99
N PHE A 167 -3.89 5.93 0.10
CA PHE A 167 -3.34 4.85 0.93
C PHE A 167 -4.44 4.03 1.61
N GLY A 168 -5.49 4.69 2.10
CA GLY A 168 -6.65 4.03 2.72
C GLY A 168 -7.44 3.18 1.73
N GLY A 169 -7.55 3.63 0.47
CA GLY A 169 -8.12 2.84 -0.62
C GLY A 169 -7.33 1.55 -0.87
N CYS A 170 -6.00 1.61 -0.85
CA CYS A 170 -5.15 0.41 -0.94
C CYS A 170 -5.42 -0.56 0.22
N LEU A 171 -5.47 -0.07 1.46
CA LEU A 171 -5.76 -0.93 2.63
C LEU A 171 -7.10 -1.67 2.52
N VAL A 172 -8.13 -0.98 2.03
CA VAL A 172 -9.44 -1.59 1.77
C VAL A 172 -9.33 -2.64 0.66
N TYR A 173 -8.65 -2.32 -0.43
CA TYR A 173 -8.41 -3.24 -1.53
C TYR A 173 -7.67 -4.50 -1.07
N ASP A 174 -6.64 -4.37 -0.24
CA ASP A 174 -5.85 -5.47 0.30
C ASP A 174 -6.72 -6.41 1.14
N LEU A 175 -7.56 -5.87 2.02
CA LEU A 175 -8.51 -6.67 2.81
C LEU A 175 -9.53 -7.40 1.94
N ILE A 176 -9.98 -6.78 0.84
CA ILE A 176 -10.87 -7.45 -0.12
C ILE A 176 -10.11 -8.57 -0.83
N ALA A 177 -8.89 -8.32 -1.31
CA ALA A 177 -8.07 -9.32 -1.97
C ALA A 177 -7.81 -10.54 -1.06
N LEU A 178 -7.52 -10.30 0.22
CA LEU A 178 -7.41 -11.32 1.26
C LEU A 178 -8.73 -12.04 1.48
N SER A 179 -9.84 -11.31 1.66
CA SER A 179 -11.17 -11.88 1.86
C SER A 179 -11.56 -12.84 0.73
N VAL A 180 -11.39 -12.42 -0.53
CA VAL A 180 -11.70 -13.22 -1.70
C VAL A 180 -10.77 -14.45 -1.79
N GLY A 181 -9.47 -14.26 -1.56
CA GLY A 181 -8.50 -15.36 -1.55
C GLY A 181 -8.86 -16.43 -0.52
N GLN A 182 -9.06 -16.01 0.73
CA GLN A 182 -9.41 -16.91 1.82
C GLN A 182 -10.74 -17.64 1.59
N SER A 183 -11.71 -17.01 0.90
CA SER A 183 -12.93 -17.70 0.47
C SER A 183 -12.63 -18.81 -0.54
N ALA A 184 -11.82 -18.50 -1.55
CA ALA A 184 -11.45 -19.46 -2.59
C ALA A 184 -10.64 -20.64 -2.04
N TYR A 185 -9.91 -20.43 -0.96
CA TYR A 185 -9.10 -21.46 -0.28
C TYR A 185 -9.86 -22.20 0.83
N GLY A 186 -11.19 -22.03 0.92
CA GLY A 186 -12.05 -22.77 1.86
C GLY A 186 -12.10 -22.19 3.29
N ASN A 187 -11.42 -21.07 3.56
CA ASN A 187 -11.42 -20.41 4.87
C ASN A 187 -12.54 -19.37 5.00
N ILE A 188 -13.78 -19.84 4.93
CA ILE A 188 -14.98 -18.99 4.87
C ILE A 188 -15.12 -18.09 6.10
N GLY A 189 -14.80 -18.60 7.30
CA GLY A 189 -14.91 -17.84 8.54
C GLY A 189 -13.94 -16.65 8.59
N TRP A 190 -12.69 -16.87 8.18
CA TRP A 190 -11.70 -15.80 8.11
C TRP A 190 -11.98 -14.81 6.98
N SER A 191 -12.39 -15.32 5.82
CA SER A 191 -12.82 -14.52 4.68
C SER A 191 -13.89 -13.49 5.08
N ARG A 192 -14.97 -13.95 5.75
CA ARG A 192 -16.04 -13.04 6.21
C ARG A 192 -15.52 -11.97 7.16
N LEU A 193 -14.62 -12.32 8.07
CA LEU A 193 -14.05 -11.37 9.02
C LEU A 193 -13.14 -10.34 8.34
N LEU A 194 -12.32 -10.75 7.37
CA LEU A 194 -11.55 -9.84 6.52
C LEU A 194 -12.46 -8.89 5.73
N GLY A 195 -13.58 -9.39 5.20
CA GLY A 195 -14.59 -8.57 4.54
C GLY A 195 -15.24 -7.55 5.48
N ILE A 196 -15.51 -7.91 6.74
CA ILE A 196 -15.97 -6.98 7.77
C ILE A 196 -14.91 -5.92 8.05
N TYR A 197 -13.63 -6.30 8.17
CA TYR A 197 -12.54 -5.33 8.32
C TYR A 197 -12.43 -4.40 7.11
N ALA A 198 -12.62 -4.90 5.89
CA ALA A 198 -12.62 -4.09 4.69
C ALA A 198 -13.73 -3.02 4.73
N GLY A 199 -14.95 -3.42 5.08
CA GLY A 199 -16.08 -2.50 5.25
C GLY A 199 -15.83 -1.46 6.34
N GLY A 200 -15.28 -1.88 7.49
CA GLY A 200 -14.90 -0.99 8.58
C GLY A 200 -13.82 0.01 8.18
N ALA A 201 -12.75 -0.44 7.54
CA ALA A 201 -11.69 0.42 7.02
C ALA A 201 -12.23 1.41 5.98
N ALA A 202 -13.09 0.97 5.07
CA ALA A 202 -13.73 1.84 4.08
C ALA A 202 -14.60 2.92 4.73
N ALA A 203 -15.37 2.56 5.77
CA ALA A 203 -16.15 3.52 6.52
C ALA A 203 -15.26 4.56 7.24
N ILE A 204 -14.18 4.12 7.88
CA ILE A 204 -13.21 5.01 8.56
C ILE A 204 -12.58 5.98 7.55
N VAL A 205 -12.03 5.46 6.44
CA VAL A 205 -11.37 6.27 5.40
C VAL A 205 -12.37 7.24 4.79
N GLY A 206 -13.57 6.76 4.45
CA GLY A 206 -14.64 7.54 3.86
C GLY A 206 -15.09 8.69 4.75
N ALA A 207 -15.48 8.39 5.98
CA ALA A 207 -15.97 9.38 6.93
C ALA A 207 -14.91 10.44 7.25
N LYS A 208 -13.67 10.01 7.57
CA LYS A 208 -12.57 10.93 7.89
C LYS A 208 -12.31 11.93 6.77
N ASN A 209 -12.20 11.44 5.54
CA ASN A 209 -11.81 12.29 4.43
C ASN A 209 -12.98 13.17 3.94
N LEU A 210 -14.23 12.70 4.06
CA LEU A 210 -15.41 13.53 3.84
C LEU A 210 -15.48 14.69 4.86
N LEU A 211 -15.28 14.41 6.15
CA LEU A 211 -15.28 15.44 7.20
C LEU A 211 -14.19 16.49 7.00
N ARG A 212 -13.00 16.08 6.55
CA ARG A 212 -11.91 17.01 6.18
C ARG A 212 -12.32 17.91 5.01
N TYR A 213 -12.93 17.34 3.97
CA TYR A 213 -13.40 18.10 2.82
C TYR A 213 -14.44 19.16 3.21
N VAL A 214 -15.45 18.78 3.99
CA VAL A 214 -16.49 19.69 4.49
C VAL A 214 -15.87 20.82 5.33
N SER A 215 -14.94 20.49 6.23
CA SER A 215 -14.27 21.49 7.07
C SER A 215 -13.46 22.50 6.25
N SER A 216 -12.81 22.05 5.17
CA SER A 216 -12.01 22.92 4.30
C SER A 216 -12.82 23.78 3.31
N SER A 217 -14.10 23.45 3.10
CA SER A 217 -14.99 24.12 2.15
C SER A 217 -15.96 25.12 2.80
N SER A 218 -15.98 25.22 4.13
CA SER A 218 -16.79 26.20 4.85
C SER A 218 -16.10 27.57 4.89
N PRO A 219 -16.67 28.63 4.30
CA PRO A 219 -16.08 29.98 4.29
C PRO A 219 -16.08 30.68 5.67
N TYR A 220 -16.63 30.05 6.72
CA TYR A 220 -16.83 30.67 8.04
C TYR A 220 -15.79 30.27 9.11
N VAL A 221 -14.78 29.46 8.79
CA VAL A 221 -13.80 28.96 9.79
C VAL A 221 -12.44 29.69 9.73
N PHE A 222 -12.30 30.74 8.90
CA PHE A 222 -11.04 31.48 8.79
C PHE A 222 -10.80 32.54 9.89
N SER A 223 -11.60 32.59 10.96
CA SER A 223 -11.41 33.59 12.04
C SER A 223 -11.00 33.04 13.40
N ARG A 224 -10.85 31.73 13.58
CA ARG A 224 -10.25 31.16 14.79
C ARG A 224 -9.49 29.90 14.46
N LEU A 225 -8.18 30.03 14.36
CA LEU A 225 -7.19 29.28 15.13
C LEU A 225 -5.80 29.60 14.53
N TYR A 226 -4.96 30.20 15.37
CA TYR A 226 -3.53 30.38 15.16
C TYR A 226 -2.81 29.04 14.98
#